data_AF-A0A7Y1SST2-F1
#
_entry.id   AF-A0A7Y1SST2-F1
#
_cell.length_a   1.000
_cell.length_b   1.000
_cell.length_c   1.000
_cell.angle_alpha   90.00
_cell.angle_beta   90.00
_cell.angle_gamma   90.00
#
_symmetry.space_group_name_H-M   'P 1'
#
loop_
_entity.id
_entity.type
_entity.pdbx_description
1 polymer ?
#
loop_
_entity_poly.entity_id
_entity_poly.type
_entity_poly.pdbx_seq_one_letter_code
_entity_poly.pdbx_strand_id
1 'polypeptide(L)'
;MTVWDFREFNRRLAVAVDAHDRKQIEELCTQLVAHVHRSDELYPARQARAVLRHLRRKRYFDLMTTIADVLLQSGQRDPAVRCEYAQALTDRGMPGAAAELLQALVNESDDPAVHAEVLGMLGRAYKQMSLAAEVQGSARHRELLAAAVDAYGRTYRSDPAGCAWHGINAAALARYAERHDVDIGAPFDAGGVARSVFEDVESRYHDPEAPSGPWDAALAAEAGLILDMPEETVTWMQRYAADGRADAFELASTLRQLTEVWQLDASTEPGSRLLPIIRSQMLTREQGASLELTAVDAGSVATAEPDSDFEKVLGDAGVVTYSWYRQGLLRSRAVALLRHRSGRPVGTGFLVRGADLQERWSGHGTVLVTNSHVVSPEPFAEDTLTPEQAAVSFQAVSADASPAESAVEEALWSSPPRELDCTVLRLSSRIEDIEPCPITPFRPRLDGKQRVYVIGHPEGRELSYSIDDNLLLDYDDSVIHYRAPTEHGSSGSPVFNRDWEVMGLHHAGRSDMRRLHGEAGTYPANEGIWIQAIRTAIEES
;
A
#
# COMPACT_ATOMS: atom_id res chain seq x y z
N MET A 1 -10.52 -44.69 0.02
CA MET A 1 -10.36 -43.26 0.38
C MET A 1 -8.90 -43.06 0.75
N THR A 2 -8.21 -42.16 0.06
CA THR A 2 -6.89 -41.69 0.50
C THR A 2 -7.05 -41.04 1.88
N VAL A 3 -6.21 -41.46 2.84
CA VAL A 3 -6.19 -40.90 4.20
C VAL A 3 -5.81 -39.42 4.12
N TRP A 4 -6.55 -38.55 4.82
CA TRP A 4 -6.23 -37.12 4.87
C TRP A 4 -4.95 -36.90 5.68
N ASP A 5 -3.91 -36.35 5.05
CA ASP A 5 -2.66 -36.03 5.71
C ASP A 5 -2.67 -34.56 6.17
N PHE A 6 -2.92 -34.36 7.47
CA PHE A 6 -2.96 -33.03 8.08
C PHE A 6 -1.63 -32.27 7.99
N ARG A 7 -0.49 -32.96 8.06
CA ARG A 7 0.83 -32.31 8.05
C ARG A 7 1.13 -31.81 6.65
N GLU A 8 0.87 -32.65 5.65
CA GLU A 8 1.06 -32.28 4.26
C GLU A 8 0.12 -31.17 3.83
N PHE A 9 -1.15 -31.21 4.24
CA PHE A 9 -2.09 -30.12 3.98
C PHE A 9 -1.59 -28.78 4.56
N ASN A 10 -1.22 -28.75 5.84
CA ASN A 10 -0.72 -27.53 6.48
C ASN A 10 0.55 -27.00 5.82
N ARG A 11 1.47 -27.89 5.42
CA ARG A 11 2.69 -27.50 4.70
C ARG A 11 2.35 -26.84 3.37
N ARG A 12 1.45 -27.43 2.58
CA ARG A 12 1.02 -26.88 1.28
C ARG A 12 0.32 -25.53 1.45
N LEU A 13 -0.57 -25.40 2.44
CA LEU A 13 -1.22 -24.13 2.74
C LEU A 13 -0.22 -23.06 3.16
N ALA A 14 0.72 -23.39 4.03
CA ALA A 14 1.77 -22.46 4.46
C ALA A 14 2.59 -21.95 3.27
N VAL A 15 3.04 -22.84 2.39
CA VAL A 15 3.78 -22.48 1.16
C VAL A 15 2.95 -21.57 0.25
N ALA A 16 1.68 -21.90 0.01
CA ALA A 16 0.79 -21.09 -0.83
C ALA A 16 0.58 -19.68 -0.24
N VAL A 17 0.39 -19.60 1.08
CA VAL A 17 0.26 -18.34 1.84
C VAL A 17 1.55 -17.52 1.79
N ASP A 18 2.72 -18.13 1.95
CA ASP A 18 4.01 -17.44 1.85
C ASP A 18 4.31 -16.95 0.44
N ALA A 19 3.82 -17.66 -0.58
CA ALA A 19 3.96 -17.31 -1.99
C ALA A 19 2.88 -16.35 -2.51
N HIS A 20 1.93 -15.92 -1.68
CA HIS A 20 0.79 -15.10 -2.08
C HIS A 20 -0.06 -15.70 -3.22
N ASP A 21 -0.03 -17.03 -3.40
CA ASP A 21 -0.79 -17.73 -4.45
C ASP A 21 -2.26 -17.88 -4.03
N ARG A 22 -3.01 -16.79 -4.20
CA ARG A 22 -4.41 -16.70 -3.78
C ARG A 22 -5.27 -17.83 -4.36
N LYS A 23 -5.04 -18.20 -5.62
CA LYS A 23 -5.77 -19.27 -6.29
C LYS A 23 -5.52 -20.62 -5.61
N GLN A 24 -4.26 -20.95 -5.35
CA GLN A 24 -3.92 -22.19 -4.65
C GLN A 24 -4.45 -22.23 -3.22
N ILE A 25 -4.46 -21.09 -2.52
CA ILE A 25 -5.04 -20.99 -1.16
C ILE A 25 -6.55 -21.28 -1.21
N GLU A 26 -7.28 -20.69 -2.15
CA GLU A 26 -8.72 -20.93 -2.34
C GLU A 26 -9.03 -22.39 -2.69
N GLU A 27 -8.23 -23.01 -3.55
CA GLU A 27 -8.34 -24.43 -3.88
C GLU A 27 -8.11 -25.33 -2.66
N LEU A 28 -7.10 -25.02 -1.84
CA LEU A 28 -6.81 -25.76 -0.60
C LEU A 28 -7.92 -25.58 0.45
N CYS A 29 -8.43 -24.37 0.62
CA CYS A 29 -9.57 -24.09 1.51
C CYS A 29 -10.80 -24.87 1.05
N THR A 30 -11.10 -24.90 -0.25
CA THR A 30 -12.20 -25.68 -0.82
C THR A 30 -12.04 -27.19 -0.55
N GLN A 31 -10.81 -27.71 -0.68
CA GLN A 31 -10.49 -29.11 -0.35
C GLN A 31 -10.73 -29.42 1.13
N LEU A 32 -10.33 -28.51 2.03
CA LEU A 32 -10.56 -28.65 3.47
C LEU A 32 -12.04 -28.65 3.82
N VAL A 33 -12.83 -27.72 3.28
CA VAL A 33 -14.29 -27.68 3.48
C VAL A 33 -14.92 -29.00 3.03
N ALA A 34 -14.57 -29.47 1.83
CA ALA A 34 -15.08 -30.74 1.32
C ALA A 34 -14.64 -31.95 2.16
N HIS A 35 -13.47 -31.90 2.80
CA HIS A 35 -13.03 -32.95 3.73
C HIS A 35 -13.84 -32.92 5.02
N VAL A 36 -13.99 -31.75 5.65
CA VAL A 36 -14.76 -31.60 6.90
C VAL A 36 -16.21 -32.05 6.71
N HIS A 37 -16.86 -31.69 5.60
CA HIS A 37 -18.24 -32.11 5.32
C HIS A 37 -18.42 -33.62 5.07
N ARG A 38 -17.37 -34.32 4.63
CA ARG A 38 -17.42 -35.77 4.33
C ARG A 38 -16.90 -36.63 5.47
N SER A 39 -16.28 -36.03 6.47
CA SER A 39 -15.69 -36.73 7.61
C SER A 39 -16.74 -36.88 8.71
N ASP A 40 -16.87 -38.09 9.25
CA ASP A 40 -17.63 -38.34 10.48
C ASP A 40 -16.83 -37.96 11.74
N GLU A 41 -15.52 -37.71 11.59
CA GLU A 41 -14.62 -37.28 12.67
C GLU A 41 -14.38 -35.78 12.66
N LEU A 42 -14.26 -35.18 13.85
CA LEU A 42 -13.93 -33.78 14.03
C LEU A 42 -12.52 -33.47 13.51
N TYR A 43 -12.37 -32.35 12.79
CA TYR A 43 -11.06 -31.88 12.39
C TYR A 43 -10.22 -31.53 13.65
N PRO A 44 -9.01 -32.09 13.81
CA PRO A 44 -8.25 -31.93 15.05
C PRO A 44 -7.97 -30.47 15.39
N ALA A 45 -8.30 -30.05 16.61
CA ALA A 45 -8.22 -28.64 17.05
C ALA A 45 -6.85 -28.01 16.83
N ARG A 46 -5.76 -28.74 17.10
CA ARG A 46 -4.39 -28.26 16.85
C ARG A 46 -4.15 -27.93 15.37
N GLN A 47 -4.69 -28.74 14.47
CA GLN A 47 -4.54 -28.53 13.03
C GLN A 47 -5.45 -27.39 12.54
N ALA A 48 -6.68 -27.30 13.06
CA ALA A 48 -7.58 -26.18 12.79
C ALA A 48 -6.94 -24.83 13.16
N ARG A 49 -6.36 -24.74 14.37
CA ARG A 49 -5.63 -23.54 14.82
C ARG A 49 -4.48 -23.18 13.88
N ALA A 50 -3.72 -24.17 13.39
CA ALA A 50 -2.62 -23.92 12.47
C ALA A 50 -3.12 -23.33 11.13
N VAL A 51 -4.17 -23.91 10.54
CA VAL A 51 -4.81 -23.42 9.31
C VAL A 51 -5.25 -21.97 9.47
N LEU A 52 -6.01 -21.66 10.53
CA LEU A 52 -6.53 -20.31 10.76
C LEU A 52 -5.41 -19.29 10.97
N ARG A 53 -4.34 -19.65 11.67
CA ARG A 53 -3.17 -18.78 11.84
C ARG A 53 -2.44 -18.49 10.54
N HIS A 54 -2.29 -19.48 9.64
CA HIS A 54 -1.69 -19.24 8.33
C HIS A 54 -2.51 -18.22 7.54
N LEU A 55 -3.84 -18.37 7.51
CA LEU A 55 -4.73 -17.42 6.84
C LEU A 55 -4.71 -16.03 7.49
N ARG A 56 -4.73 -15.96 8.83
CA ARG A 56 -4.67 -14.70 9.60
C ARG A 56 -3.40 -13.91 9.30
N ARG A 57 -2.25 -14.59 9.28
CA ARG A 57 -0.92 -13.96 9.10
C ARG A 57 -0.84 -13.07 7.85
N LYS A 58 -1.46 -13.52 6.75
CA LYS A 58 -1.57 -12.77 5.48
C LYS A 58 -2.97 -12.18 5.25
N ARG A 59 -3.75 -12.01 6.32
CA ARG A 59 -5.03 -11.28 6.33
C ARG A 59 -6.12 -11.84 5.40
N TYR A 60 -6.08 -13.14 5.10
CA TYR A 60 -7.14 -13.85 4.34
C TYR A 60 -8.38 -14.11 5.21
N PHE A 61 -8.93 -13.05 5.80
CA PHE A 61 -10.03 -13.13 6.77
C PHE A 61 -11.33 -13.67 6.17
N ASP A 62 -11.52 -13.52 4.86
CA ASP A 62 -12.66 -14.05 4.14
C ASP A 62 -12.66 -15.60 4.11
N LEU A 63 -11.50 -16.19 3.78
CA LEU A 63 -11.29 -17.63 3.81
C LEU A 63 -11.25 -18.13 5.25
N MET A 64 -10.61 -17.38 6.15
CA MET A 64 -10.56 -17.70 7.58
C MET A 64 -11.96 -17.77 8.19
N THR A 65 -12.86 -16.83 7.86
CA THR A 65 -14.26 -16.82 8.29
C THR A 65 -14.96 -18.09 7.79
N THR A 66 -14.81 -18.42 6.51
CA THR A 66 -15.44 -19.60 5.89
C THR A 66 -14.96 -20.90 6.53
N ILE A 67 -13.65 -21.07 6.70
CA ILE A 67 -13.07 -22.28 7.30
C ILE A 67 -13.48 -22.41 8.77
N ALA A 68 -13.40 -21.32 9.53
CA ALA A 68 -13.81 -21.35 10.93
C ALA A 68 -15.28 -21.71 11.08
N ASP A 69 -16.17 -21.11 10.29
CA ASP A 69 -17.61 -21.39 10.33
C ASP A 69 -17.91 -22.87 10.04
N VAL A 70 -17.29 -23.45 8.99
CA VAL A 70 -17.42 -24.88 8.66
C VAL A 70 -16.92 -25.79 9.79
N LEU A 71 -15.80 -25.43 10.43
CA LEU A 71 -15.29 -26.16 11.59
C LEU A 71 -16.30 -26.13 12.75
N LEU A 72 -16.86 -24.96 13.07
CA LEU A 72 -17.88 -24.84 14.13
C LEU A 72 -19.16 -25.63 13.79
N GLN A 73 -19.62 -25.60 12.54
CA GLN A 73 -20.77 -26.37 12.08
C GLN A 73 -20.55 -27.88 12.22
N SER A 74 -19.32 -28.36 12.01
CA SER A 74 -18.96 -29.78 12.23
C SER A 74 -18.97 -30.22 13.69
N GLY A 75 -19.13 -29.29 14.63
CA GLY A 75 -19.11 -29.56 16.08
C GLY A 75 -17.79 -29.22 16.76
N GLN A 76 -16.84 -28.56 16.09
CA GLN A 76 -15.63 -28.05 16.73
C GLN A 76 -16.00 -26.99 17.78
N ARG A 77 -15.45 -27.12 18.99
CA ARG A 77 -15.78 -26.26 20.14
C ARG A 77 -14.54 -25.69 20.84
N ASP A 78 -13.36 -25.93 20.30
CA ASP A 78 -12.10 -25.40 20.80
C ASP A 78 -12.11 -23.86 20.98
N PRO A 79 -11.79 -23.31 22.18
CA PRO A 79 -11.87 -21.87 22.43
C PRO A 79 -11.01 -21.03 21.49
N ALA A 80 -9.78 -21.46 21.19
CA ALA A 80 -8.88 -20.71 20.32
C ALA A 80 -9.39 -20.67 18.87
N VAL A 81 -10.02 -21.75 18.36
CA VAL A 81 -10.65 -21.74 17.03
C VAL A 81 -11.79 -20.71 16.97
N ARG A 82 -12.58 -20.58 18.05
CA ARG A 82 -13.67 -19.60 18.12
C ARG A 82 -13.14 -18.17 18.31
N CYS A 83 -12.05 -17.96 19.04
CA CYS A 83 -11.36 -16.66 19.09
C CYS A 83 -10.86 -16.23 17.71
N GLU A 84 -10.22 -17.14 16.97
CA GLU A 84 -9.79 -16.89 15.59
C GLU A 84 -11.01 -16.56 14.69
N TYR A 85 -12.15 -17.23 14.87
CA TYR A 85 -13.39 -16.87 14.16
C TYR A 85 -13.87 -15.45 14.50
N ALA A 86 -13.91 -15.10 15.79
CA ALA A 86 -14.31 -13.76 16.25
C ALA A 86 -13.37 -12.67 15.73
N GLN A 87 -12.07 -12.95 15.67
CA GLN A 87 -11.08 -12.08 15.04
C GLN A 87 -11.42 -11.85 13.56
N ALA A 88 -11.66 -12.92 12.80
CA ALA A 88 -12.02 -12.82 11.39
C ALA A 88 -13.31 -12.02 11.16
N LEU A 89 -14.35 -12.25 11.98
CA LEU A 89 -15.60 -11.48 11.95
C LEU A 89 -15.36 -9.99 12.22
N THR A 90 -14.55 -9.67 13.22
CA THR A 90 -14.21 -8.27 13.56
C THR A 90 -13.50 -7.59 12.40
N ASP A 91 -12.47 -8.22 11.81
CA ASP A 91 -11.74 -7.69 10.66
C ASP A 91 -12.58 -7.61 9.37
N ARG A 92 -13.68 -8.36 9.30
CA ARG A 92 -14.68 -8.33 8.22
C ARG A 92 -15.81 -7.32 8.45
N GLY A 93 -15.72 -6.48 9.48
CA GLY A 93 -16.73 -5.46 9.77
C GLY A 93 -17.97 -6.00 10.50
N MET A 94 -17.89 -7.16 11.14
CA MET A 94 -18.96 -7.78 11.92
C MET A 94 -18.63 -7.88 13.42
N PRO A 95 -18.19 -6.79 14.09
CA PRO A 95 -17.74 -6.86 15.48
C PRO A 95 -18.86 -7.18 16.49
N GLY A 96 -20.13 -6.89 16.18
CA GLY A 96 -21.25 -7.27 17.03
C GLY A 96 -21.43 -8.79 17.14
N ALA A 97 -21.34 -9.50 16.01
CA ALA A 97 -21.40 -10.96 15.99
C ALA A 97 -20.19 -11.58 16.70
N ALA A 98 -19.00 -10.98 16.53
CA ALA A 98 -17.82 -11.38 17.27
C ALA A 98 -18.00 -11.22 18.79
N ALA A 99 -18.55 -10.10 19.24
CA ALA A 99 -18.79 -9.82 20.66
C ALA A 99 -19.75 -10.84 21.30
N GLU A 100 -20.87 -11.17 20.65
CA GLU A 100 -21.82 -12.19 21.15
C GLU A 100 -21.15 -13.56 21.30
N LEU A 101 -20.36 -13.98 20.30
CA LEU A 101 -19.61 -15.24 20.36
C LEU A 101 -18.61 -15.23 21.52
N LEU A 102 -17.83 -14.15 21.67
CA LEU A 102 -16.81 -14.03 22.72
C LEU A 102 -17.43 -13.95 24.11
N GLN A 103 -18.56 -13.27 24.28
CA GLN A 103 -19.26 -13.16 25.56
C GLN A 103 -19.79 -14.52 26.03
N ALA A 104 -20.24 -15.38 25.12
CA ALA A 104 -20.56 -16.76 25.45
C ALA A 104 -19.32 -17.53 25.94
N LEU A 105 -18.17 -17.34 25.29
CA LEU A 105 -16.92 -18.01 25.67
C LEU A 105 -16.39 -17.60 27.04
N VAL A 106 -16.53 -16.32 27.42
CA VAL A 106 -16.17 -15.83 28.75
C VAL A 106 -16.86 -16.65 29.85
N ASN A 107 -18.08 -17.14 29.60
CA ASN A 107 -18.87 -17.91 30.55
C ASN A 107 -18.62 -19.44 30.47
N GLU A 108 -17.92 -19.92 29.44
CA GLU A 108 -17.72 -21.37 29.20
C GLU A 108 -16.39 -21.90 29.79
N SER A 109 -15.42 -21.05 30.11
CA SER A 109 -14.06 -21.47 30.50
C SER A 109 -13.50 -20.67 31.67
N ASP A 110 -13.06 -21.37 32.71
CA ASP A 110 -12.36 -20.80 33.88
C ASP A 110 -10.82 -20.79 33.72
N ASP A 111 -10.28 -21.31 32.61
CA ASP A 111 -8.83 -21.26 32.32
C ASP A 111 -8.36 -19.79 32.18
N PRO A 112 -7.45 -19.30 33.05
CA PRO A 112 -7.00 -17.91 33.03
C PRO A 112 -6.39 -17.48 31.69
N ALA A 113 -5.65 -18.37 31.01
CA ALA A 113 -5.01 -18.06 29.74
C ALA A 113 -6.04 -17.92 28.61
N VAL A 114 -7.04 -18.79 28.59
CA VAL A 114 -8.18 -18.69 27.66
C VAL A 114 -8.99 -17.44 27.95
N HIS A 115 -9.25 -17.15 29.23
CA HIS A 115 -10.03 -15.99 29.66
C HIS A 115 -9.34 -14.68 29.25
N ALA A 116 -8.02 -14.58 29.43
CA ALA A 116 -7.23 -13.43 29.00
C ALA A 116 -7.31 -13.19 27.49
N GLU A 117 -7.19 -14.25 26.69
CA GLU A 117 -7.30 -14.17 25.23
C GLU A 117 -8.71 -13.72 24.80
N VAL A 118 -9.75 -14.34 25.36
CA VAL A 118 -11.16 -14.02 25.03
C VAL A 118 -11.49 -12.58 25.42
N LEU A 119 -11.10 -12.12 26.61
CA LEU A 119 -11.31 -10.73 27.04
C LEU A 119 -10.56 -9.73 26.15
N GLY A 120 -9.34 -10.06 25.72
CA GLY A 120 -8.58 -9.24 24.78
C GLY A 120 -9.28 -9.09 23.42
N MET A 121 -9.83 -10.19 22.90
CA MET A 121 -10.63 -10.16 21.66
C MET A 121 -11.96 -9.42 21.84
N LEU A 122 -12.59 -9.56 23.01
CA LEU A 122 -13.86 -8.89 23.33
C LEU A 122 -13.64 -7.37 23.44
N GLY A 123 -12.56 -6.95 24.10
CA GLY A 123 -12.11 -5.56 24.13
C GLY A 123 -11.88 -5.01 22.72
N ARG A 124 -11.32 -5.82 21.82
CA ARG A 124 -11.11 -5.43 20.41
C ARG A 124 -12.43 -5.20 19.67
N ALA A 125 -13.41 -6.09 19.86
CA ALA A 125 -14.72 -5.95 19.24
C ALA A 125 -15.46 -4.71 19.76
N TYR A 126 -15.45 -4.47 21.08
CA TYR A 126 -16.04 -3.27 21.68
C TYR A 126 -15.36 -1.99 21.18
N LYS A 127 -14.02 -1.98 21.14
CA LYS A 127 -13.24 -0.90 20.56
C LYS A 127 -13.65 -0.61 19.11
N GLN A 128 -13.77 -1.62 18.25
CA GLN A 128 -14.15 -1.38 16.85
C GLN A 128 -15.54 -0.76 16.74
N MET A 129 -16.49 -1.22 17.56
CA MET A 129 -17.85 -0.65 17.59
C MET A 129 -17.88 0.76 18.17
N SER A 130 -17.01 1.08 19.14
CA SER A 130 -16.93 2.44 19.69
C SER A 130 -16.36 3.41 18.66
N LEU A 131 -15.26 3.04 17.99
CA LEU A 131 -14.62 3.89 16.98
C LEU A 131 -15.51 4.12 15.74
N ALA A 132 -16.41 3.17 15.44
CA ALA A 132 -17.39 3.30 14.36
C ALA A 132 -18.66 4.11 14.74
N ALA A 133 -18.76 4.64 15.96
CA ALA A 133 -19.94 5.38 16.38
C ALA A 133 -20.05 6.73 15.65
N GLU A 134 -21.18 6.98 14.97
CA GLU A 134 -21.42 8.21 14.20
C GLU A 134 -21.39 9.48 15.04
N VAL A 135 -21.85 9.39 16.30
CA VAL A 135 -21.92 10.53 17.22
C VAL A 135 -20.97 10.29 18.39
N GLN A 136 -19.85 11.03 18.37
CA GLN A 136 -18.90 11.07 19.48
C GLN A 136 -19.59 11.51 20.78
N GLY A 137 -19.23 10.86 21.86
CA GLY A 137 -19.81 11.10 23.19
C GLY A 137 -21.25 10.64 23.38
N SER A 138 -21.88 9.96 22.41
CA SER A 138 -23.21 9.34 22.61
C SER A 138 -23.19 8.28 23.73
N ALA A 139 -24.35 7.96 24.31
CA ALA A 139 -24.45 6.94 25.36
C ALA A 139 -23.85 5.59 24.93
N ARG A 140 -24.18 5.16 23.70
CA ARG A 140 -23.62 3.96 23.09
C ARG A 140 -22.09 4.04 22.92
N HIS A 141 -21.56 5.17 22.46
CA HIS A 141 -20.12 5.37 22.34
C HIS A 141 -19.42 5.24 23.69
N ARG A 142 -19.95 5.91 24.73
CA ARG A 142 -19.41 5.84 26.11
C ARG A 142 -19.43 4.42 26.66
N GLU A 143 -20.55 3.73 26.53
CA GLU A 143 -20.71 2.35 27.03
C GLU A 143 -19.74 1.38 26.35
N LEU A 144 -19.62 1.44 25.02
CA LEU A 144 -18.71 0.57 24.27
C LEU A 144 -17.24 0.87 24.56
N LEU A 145 -16.87 2.16 24.65
CA LEU A 145 -15.50 2.55 24.95
C LEU A 145 -15.10 2.13 26.38
N ALA A 146 -16.00 2.34 27.36
CA ALA A 146 -15.80 1.90 28.73
C ALA A 146 -15.69 0.36 28.83
N ALA A 147 -16.53 -0.38 28.11
CA ALA A 147 -16.47 -1.84 28.05
C ALA A 147 -15.17 -2.34 27.43
N ALA A 148 -14.65 -1.66 26.40
CA ALA A 148 -13.35 -1.98 25.81
C ALA A 148 -12.20 -1.78 26.80
N VAL A 149 -12.17 -0.62 27.48
CA VAL A 149 -11.16 -0.31 28.51
C VAL A 149 -11.22 -1.32 29.67
N ASP A 150 -12.41 -1.68 30.16
CA ASP A 150 -12.55 -2.66 31.24
C ASP A 150 -12.08 -4.06 30.83
N ALA A 151 -12.48 -4.54 29.65
CA ALA A 151 -12.09 -5.87 29.16
C ALA A 151 -10.56 -6.04 29.08
N TYR A 152 -9.87 -5.03 28.52
CA TYR A 152 -8.41 -5.00 28.50
C TYR A 152 -7.81 -4.80 29.89
N GLY A 153 -8.28 -3.81 30.64
CA GLY A 153 -7.72 -3.41 31.91
C GLY A 153 -7.84 -4.47 33.01
N ARG A 154 -8.92 -5.26 33.03
CA ARG A 154 -9.08 -6.41 33.94
C ARG A 154 -8.04 -7.48 33.69
N THR A 155 -7.79 -7.78 32.41
CA THR A 155 -6.82 -8.79 32.00
C THR A 155 -5.41 -8.37 32.42
N TYR A 156 -5.02 -7.14 32.12
CA TYR A 156 -3.72 -6.60 32.55
C TYR A 156 -3.53 -6.61 34.07
N ARG A 157 -4.54 -6.19 34.84
CA ARG A 157 -4.46 -6.19 36.31
C ARG A 157 -4.26 -7.58 36.92
N SER A 158 -4.69 -8.64 36.23
CA SER A 158 -4.54 -10.02 36.72
C SER A 158 -3.13 -10.58 36.50
N ASP A 159 -2.45 -10.16 35.43
CA ASP A 159 -1.08 -10.55 35.11
C ASP A 159 -0.37 -9.46 34.29
N PRO A 160 0.19 -8.42 34.94
CA PRO A 160 0.83 -7.31 34.24
C PRO A 160 2.01 -7.74 33.35
N ALA A 161 2.75 -8.78 33.76
CA ALA A 161 3.93 -9.26 33.04
C ALA A 161 3.55 -10.04 31.77
N GLY A 162 2.51 -10.87 31.82
CA GLY A 162 2.05 -11.65 30.67
C GLY A 162 1.07 -10.92 29.73
N CYS A 163 0.44 -9.83 30.19
CA CYS A 163 -0.67 -9.18 29.48
C CYS A 163 -0.36 -7.73 29.06
N ALA A 164 0.91 -7.40 28.81
CA ALA A 164 1.35 -6.04 28.44
C ALA A 164 0.54 -5.43 27.28
N TRP A 165 0.16 -6.23 26.27
CA TRP A 165 -0.64 -5.75 25.15
C TRP A 165 -2.07 -5.35 25.53
N HIS A 166 -2.69 -6.03 26.49
CA HIS A 166 -3.97 -5.58 27.06
C HIS A 166 -3.80 -4.26 27.79
N GLY A 167 -2.73 -4.13 28.59
CA GLY A 167 -2.43 -2.90 29.33
C GLY A 167 -2.29 -1.69 28.41
N ILE A 168 -1.49 -1.82 27.35
CA ILE A 168 -1.30 -0.75 26.36
C ILE A 168 -2.58 -0.42 25.61
N ASN A 169 -3.39 -1.41 25.21
CA ASN A 169 -4.68 -1.13 24.56
C ASN A 169 -5.66 -0.39 25.49
N ALA A 170 -5.75 -0.78 26.76
CA ALA A 170 -6.55 -0.07 27.75
C ALA A 170 -6.06 1.37 27.94
N ALA A 171 -4.74 1.56 28.07
CA ALA A 171 -4.12 2.87 28.25
C ALA A 171 -4.32 3.79 27.04
N ALA A 172 -4.16 3.28 25.81
CA ALA A 172 -4.38 4.02 24.57
C ALA A 172 -5.85 4.46 24.44
N LEU A 173 -6.81 3.58 24.78
CA LEU A 173 -8.23 3.92 24.76
C LEU A 173 -8.64 4.91 25.87
N ALA A 174 -8.00 4.83 27.04
CA ALA A 174 -8.18 5.84 28.09
C ALA A 174 -7.68 7.22 27.63
N ARG A 175 -6.50 7.29 26.98
CA ARG A 175 -6.00 8.54 26.37
C ARG A 175 -6.90 9.05 25.25
N TYR A 176 -7.45 8.16 24.44
CA TYR A 176 -8.47 8.53 23.46
C TYR A 176 -9.70 9.15 24.14
N ALA A 177 -10.22 8.52 25.20
CA ALA A 177 -11.36 9.06 25.94
C ALA A 177 -11.08 10.46 26.51
N GLU A 178 -9.90 10.66 27.10
CA GLU A 178 -9.45 11.97 27.60
C GLU A 178 -9.39 13.04 26.49
N ARG A 179 -8.79 12.72 25.33
CA ARG A 179 -8.69 13.66 24.20
C ARG A 179 -10.04 14.07 23.63
N HIS A 180 -11.05 13.21 23.73
CA HIS A 180 -12.39 13.44 23.20
C HIS A 180 -13.43 13.82 24.25
N ASP A 181 -13.02 14.09 25.50
CA ASP A 181 -13.91 14.42 26.63
C ASP A 181 -15.05 13.38 26.82
N VAL A 182 -14.69 12.09 26.71
CA VAL A 182 -15.63 10.97 26.80
C VAL A 182 -15.55 10.36 28.19
N ASP A 183 -16.62 10.50 28.97
CA ASP A 183 -16.73 9.87 30.29
C ASP A 183 -16.87 8.34 30.15
N ILE A 184 -15.79 7.62 30.51
CA ILE A 184 -15.74 6.15 30.59
C ILE A 184 -15.96 5.63 32.02
N GLY A 185 -16.37 6.51 32.95
CA GLY A 185 -16.65 6.19 34.34
C GLY A 185 -15.40 6.18 35.22
N ALA A 186 -14.80 5.00 35.40
CA ALA A 186 -13.65 4.86 36.29
C ALA A 186 -12.34 5.27 35.58
N PRO A 187 -11.51 6.15 36.19
CA PRO A 187 -10.23 6.51 35.60
C PRO A 187 -9.30 5.30 35.51
N PHE A 188 -8.56 5.20 34.41
CA PHE A 188 -7.55 4.18 34.17
C PHE A 188 -6.16 4.82 34.21
N ASP A 189 -5.20 4.24 34.96
CA ASP A 189 -3.84 4.78 35.06
C ASP A 189 -3.01 4.48 33.80
N ALA A 190 -3.33 5.18 32.70
CA ALA A 190 -2.67 5.00 31.42
C ALA A 190 -1.15 5.25 31.50
N GLY A 191 -0.74 6.28 32.26
CA GLY A 191 0.66 6.65 32.41
C GLY A 191 1.48 5.63 33.21
N GLY A 192 0.95 5.11 34.32
CA GLY A 192 1.60 4.06 35.10
C GLY A 192 1.74 2.75 34.33
N VAL A 193 0.70 2.35 33.61
CA VAL A 193 0.72 1.16 32.75
C VAL A 193 1.74 1.29 31.62
N ALA A 194 1.71 2.41 30.88
CA ALA A 194 2.66 2.65 29.79
C ALA A 194 4.11 2.65 30.28
N ARG A 195 4.39 3.30 31.42
CA ARG A 195 5.74 3.31 32.01
C ARG A 195 6.22 1.90 32.37
N SER A 196 5.37 1.13 33.05
CA SER A 196 5.70 -0.26 33.43
C SER A 196 5.99 -1.13 32.22
N VAL A 197 5.20 -1.02 31.15
CA VAL A 197 5.40 -1.80 29.93
C VAL A 197 6.64 -1.34 29.17
N PHE A 198 6.88 -0.03 29.08
CA PHE A 198 8.07 0.51 28.41
C PHE A 198 9.36 0.03 29.08
N GLU A 199 9.46 0.17 30.41
CA GLU A 199 10.63 -0.24 31.20
C GLU A 199 10.90 -1.76 31.08
N ASP A 200 9.83 -2.56 31.11
CA ASP A 200 9.90 -4.02 30.99
C ASP A 200 10.35 -4.45 29.59
N VAL A 201 9.79 -3.88 28.51
CA VAL A 201 10.24 -4.14 27.13
C VAL A 201 11.68 -3.68 26.92
N GLU A 202 12.04 -2.49 27.40
CA GLU A 202 13.40 -1.95 27.26
C GLU A 202 14.41 -2.85 27.98
N SER A 203 14.09 -3.29 29.21
CA SER A 203 14.93 -4.22 29.95
C SER A 203 15.12 -5.54 29.21
N ARG A 204 14.05 -6.14 28.65
CA ARG A 204 14.16 -7.38 27.86
C ARG A 204 14.95 -7.20 26.58
N TYR A 205 14.83 -6.05 25.92
CA TYR A 205 15.55 -5.78 24.68
C TYR A 205 17.07 -5.75 24.86
N HIS A 206 17.54 -5.35 26.04
CA HIS A 206 18.97 -5.34 26.37
C HIS A 206 19.51 -6.68 26.89
N ASP A 207 18.63 -7.66 27.13
CA ASP A 207 19.00 -9.01 27.56
C ASP A 207 18.87 -10.00 26.38
N PRO A 208 19.99 -10.51 25.82
CA PRO A 208 19.97 -11.47 24.72
C PRO A 208 19.25 -12.78 25.02
N GLU A 209 19.12 -13.16 26.30
CA GLU A 209 18.48 -14.39 26.75
C GLU A 209 16.99 -14.19 27.07
N ALA A 210 16.51 -12.94 27.09
CA ALA A 210 15.12 -12.65 27.36
C ALA A 210 14.23 -13.06 26.18
N PRO A 211 13.05 -13.67 26.44
CA PRO A 211 12.10 -13.96 25.37
C PRO A 211 11.61 -12.65 24.74
N SER A 212 11.74 -12.54 23.42
CA SER A 212 11.20 -11.41 22.65
C SER A 212 10.12 -11.87 21.68
N GLY A 213 9.02 -11.13 21.65
CA GLY A 213 7.91 -11.31 20.72
C GLY A 213 7.95 -10.28 19.58
N PRO A 214 7.23 -10.54 18.47
CA PRO A 214 7.13 -9.59 17.36
C PRO A 214 6.46 -8.26 17.78
N TRP A 215 5.67 -8.27 18.86
CA TRP A 215 4.91 -7.11 19.34
C TRP A 215 5.68 -6.21 20.31
N ASP A 216 6.77 -6.67 20.93
CA ASP A 216 7.42 -5.94 22.02
C ASP A 216 7.79 -4.50 21.61
N ALA A 217 8.44 -4.35 20.47
CA ALA A 217 8.81 -3.04 19.95
C ALA A 217 7.60 -2.15 19.60
N ALA A 218 6.49 -2.73 19.13
CA ALA A 218 5.25 -2.00 18.91
C ALA A 218 4.63 -1.52 20.22
N LEU A 219 4.65 -2.35 21.26
CA LEU A 219 4.14 -2.00 22.60
C LEU A 219 4.97 -0.88 23.23
N ALA A 220 6.30 -0.93 23.12
CA ALA A 220 7.17 0.15 23.59
C ALA A 220 6.95 1.46 22.81
N ALA A 221 6.75 1.38 21.49
CA ALA A 221 6.44 2.57 20.69
C ALA A 221 5.11 3.21 21.11
N GLU A 222 4.07 2.40 21.32
CA GLU A 222 2.77 2.90 21.76
C GLU A 222 2.80 3.39 23.22
N ALA A 223 3.57 2.76 24.10
CA ALA A 223 3.86 3.28 25.43
C ALA A 223 4.51 4.68 25.34
N GLY A 224 5.45 4.87 24.41
CA GLY A 224 6.05 6.18 24.12
C GLY A 224 5.01 7.23 23.71
N LEU A 225 4.01 6.87 22.90
CA LEU A 225 2.89 7.77 22.55
C LEU A 225 2.06 8.17 23.79
N ILE A 226 1.83 7.24 24.72
CA ILE A 226 1.08 7.50 25.96
C ILE A 226 1.86 8.41 26.92
N LEU A 227 3.19 8.34 26.88
CA LEU A 227 4.10 9.06 27.75
C LEU A 227 4.63 10.37 27.14
N ASP A 228 4.17 10.74 25.93
CA ASP A 228 4.63 11.89 25.16
C ASP A 228 6.16 11.88 24.92
N MET A 229 6.71 10.72 24.53
CA MET A 229 8.13 10.48 24.24
C MET A 229 8.37 10.28 22.73
N PRO A 230 8.45 11.37 21.93
CA PRO A 230 8.38 11.29 20.47
C PRO A 230 9.59 10.58 19.83
N GLU A 231 10.81 10.80 20.34
CA GLU A 231 12.01 10.20 19.74
C GLU A 231 12.13 8.70 20.06
N GLU A 232 11.76 8.31 21.27
CA GLU A 232 11.70 6.91 21.69
C GLU A 232 10.59 6.18 20.92
N THR A 233 9.43 6.81 20.74
CA THR A 233 8.33 6.27 19.93
C THR A 233 8.79 5.93 18.52
N VAL A 234 9.47 6.87 17.84
CA VAL A 234 9.97 6.66 16.48
C VAL A 234 11.03 5.57 16.44
N THR A 235 11.97 5.58 17.39
CA THR A 235 13.02 4.57 17.48
C THR A 235 12.46 3.15 17.62
N TRP A 236 11.50 2.96 18.53
CA TRP A 236 10.87 1.66 18.74
C TRP A 236 10.01 1.23 17.55
N MET A 237 9.30 2.17 16.91
CA MET A 237 8.52 1.87 15.71
C MET A 237 9.41 1.45 14.52
N GLN A 238 10.58 2.06 14.37
CA GLN A 238 11.56 1.66 13.35
C GLN A 238 12.09 0.24 13.61
N ARG A 239 12.39 -0.09 14.87
CA ARG A 239 12.80 -1.45 15.26
C ARG A 239 11.72 -2.47 14.94
N TYR A 240 10.46 -2.14 15.28
CA TYR A 240 9.32 -3.00 14.99
C TYR A 240 9.14 -3.24 13.49
N ALA A 241 9.20 -2.17 12.69
CA ALA A 241 9.08 -2.25 11.24
C ALA A 241 10.17 -3.11 10.58
N ALA A 242 11.40 -3.04 11.11
CA ALA A 242 12.55 -3.81 10.64
C ALA A 242 12.55 -5.28 11.13
N ASP A 243 11.71 -5.63 12.12
CA ASP A 243 11.63 -6.99 12.63
C ASP A 243 10.91 -7.90 11.63
N GLY A 244 11.65 -8.84 11.03
CA GLY A 244 11.11 -9.82 10.09
C GLY A 244 10.09 -10.80 10.69
N ARG A 245 9.93 -10.82 12.02
CA ARG A 245 8.93 -11.66 12.72
C ARG A 245 7.52 -11.06 12.71
N ALA A 246 7.38 -9.74 12.61
CA ALA A 246 6.08 -9.10 12.41
C ALA A 246 5.66 -9.35 10.96
N ASP A 247 4.49 -9.93 10.69
CA ASP A 247 3.98 -10.15 9.34
C ASP A 247 2.90 -9.10 8.98
N ALA A 248 2.23 -9.26 7.84
CA ALA A 248 1.21 -8.32 7.35
C ALA A 248 0.11 -8.05 8.38
N PHE A 249 -0.30 -9.09 9.13
CA PHE A 249 -1.29 -8.96 10.19
C PHE A 249 -0.84 -8.03 11.32
N GLU A 250 0.38 -8.25 11.83
CA GLU A 250 0.94 -7.50 12.94
C GLU A 250 1.03 -6.01 12.58
N LEU A 251 1.62 -5.71 11.42
CA LEU A 251 1.79 -4.34 10.94
C LEU A 251 0.46 -3.65 10.63
N ALA A 252 -0.50 -4.34 10.01
CA ALA A 252 -1.82 -3.77 9.74
C ALA A 252 -2.59 -3.45 11.02
N SER A 253 -2.39 -4.23 12.07
CA SER A 253 -3.01 -3.96 13.38
C SER A 253 -2.39 -2.74 14.04
N THR A 254 -1.06 -2.60 14.00
CA THR A 254 -0.37 -1.37 14.45
C THR A 254 -0.80 -0.15 13.64
N LEU A 255 -0.90 -0.27 12.31
CA LEU A 255 -1.33 0.83 11.45
C LEU A 255 -2.73 1.33 11.82
N ARG A 256 -3.68 0.41 12.03
CA ARG A 256 -5.03 0.77 12.52
C ARG A 256 -5.00 1.41 13.89
N GLN A 257 -4.16 0.91 14.80
CA GLN A 257 -4.02 1.53 16.12
C GLN A 257 -3.57 3.00 16.01
N LEU A 258 -2.54 3.28 15.21
CA LEU A 258 -2.03 4.63 15.00
C LEU A 258 -3.05 5.56 14.31
N THR A 259 -3.83 5.04 13.36
CA THR A 259 -4.76 5.86 12.57
C THR A 259 -6.15 5.99 13.18
N GLU A 260 -6.69 4.94 13.81
CA GLU A 260 -8.07 4.94 14.34
C GLU A 260 -8.11 5.38 15.81
N VAL A 261 -7.15 4.94 16.64
CA VAL A 261 -7.12 5.28 18.07
C VAL A 261 -6.30 6.54 18.31
N TRP A 262 -5.07 6.59 17.79
CA TRP A 262 -4.24 7.78 17.95
C TRP A 262 -4.60 8.92 17.01
N GLN A 263 -5.40 8.63 15.96
CA GLN A 263 -5.82 9.61 14.96
C GLN A 263 -4.63 10.35 14.34
N LEU A 264 -3.49 9.67 14.24
CA LEU A 264 -2.32 10.20 13.55
C LEU A 264 -2.60 10.28 12.06
N ASP A 265 -2.12 11.35 11.45
CA ASP A 265 -2.15 11.55 10.02
C ASP A 265 -0.72 11.61 9.45
N ALA A 266 -0.57 11.47 8.13
CA ALA A 266 0.75 11.44 7.49
C ALA A 266 1.37 12.84 7.28
N SER A 267 0.68 13.91 7.71
CA SER A 267 1.09 15.31 7.54
C SER A 267 1.60 15.95 8.84
N THR A 268 1.29 15.38 10.00
CA THR A 268 1.68 15.90 11.31
C THR A 268 2.56 14.92 12.10
N GLU A 269 3.49 15.44 12.90
CA GLU A 269 4.30 14.62 13.81
C GLU A 269 3.45 14.08 14.99
N PRO A 270 3.65 12.83 15.43
CA PRO A 270 4.63 11.86 14.93
C PRO A 270 4.14 11.03 13.73
N GLY A 271 2.90 11.21 13.26
CA GLY A 271 2.29 10.41 12.21
C GLY A 271 3.03 10.44 10.86
N SER A 272 3.58 11.59 10.48
CA SER A 272 4.47 11.79 9.33
C SER A 272 5.68 10.87 9.33
N ARG A 273 6.25 10.54 10.50
CA ARG A 273 7.39 9.61 10.66
C ARG A 273 6.95 8.15 10.80
N LEU A 274 5.86 7.90 11.52
CA LEU A 274 5.45 6.54 11.90
C LEU A 274 4.67 5.81 10.80
N LEU A 275 3.65 6.47 10.23
CA LEU A 275 2.70 5.81 9.32
C LEU A 275 3.34 5.32 8.01
N PRO A 276 4.24 6.07 7.34
CA PRO A 276 4.83 5.61 6.08
C PRO A 276 5.66 4.34 6.22
N ILE A 277 6.43 4.24 7.32
CA ILE A 277 7.29 3.09 7.61
C ILE A 277 6.43 1.82 7.74
N ILE A 278 5.37 1.90 8.54
CA ILE A 278 4.49 0.75 8.78
C ILE A 278 3.69 0.37 7.52
N ARG A 279 3.16 1.35 6.76
CA ARG A 279 2.46 1.09 5.49
C ARG A 279 3.37 0.38 4.48
N SER A 280 4.59 0.86 4.31
CA SER A 280 5.58 0.26 3.39
C SER A 280 5.89 -1.19 3.77
N GLN A 281 6.15 -1.43 5.05
CA GLN A 281 6.46 -2.76 5.56
C GLN A 281 5.26 -3.72 5.50
N MET A 282 4.04 -3.22 5.72
CA MET A 282 2.79 -3.99 5.59
C MET A 282 2.57 -4.44 4.16
N LEU A 283 2.66 -3.51 3.19
CA LEU A 283 2.48 -3.81 1.76
C LEU A 283 3.47 -4.89 1.29
N THR A 284 4.74 -4.73 1.66
CA THR A 284 5.80 -5.71 1.36
C THR A 284 5.46 -7.12 1.87
N ARG A 285 4.81 -7.20 3.03
CA ARG A 285 4.45 -8.48 3.67
C ARG A 285 3.11 -9.02 3.21
N GLU A 286 2.18 -8.19 2.74
CA GLU A 286 0.82 -8.61 2.34
C GLU A 286 0.76 -9.09 0.88
N GLN A 287 1.64 -8.57 0.01
CA GLN A 287 1.65 -8.88 -1.42
C GLN A 287 2.95 -9.54 -1.91
N GLY A 288 3.95 -9.70 -1.04
CA GLY A 288 5.31 -9.97 -1.48
C GLY A 288 5.88 -8.77 -2.22
N ALA A 289 7.03 -8.90 -2.87
CA ALA A 289 7.71 -7.80 -3.56
C ALA A 289 7.01 -7.30 -4.85
N SER A 290 5.71 -7.55 -5.02
CA SER A 290 4.89 -7.06 -6.14
C SER A 290 3.87 -6.06 -5.62
N LEU A 291 3.96 -4.82 -6.08
CA LEU A 291 2.97 -3.77 -5.83
C LEU A 291 2.21 -3.50 -7.12
N GLU A 292 0.96 -3.94 -7.18
CA GLU A 292 -0.08 -3.41 -8.07
C GLU A 292 -1.02 -2.56 -7.21
N LEU A 293 -1.05 -1.23 -7.41
CA LEU A 293 -1.97 -0.33 -6.69
C LEU A 293 -2.61 0.70 -7.62
N THR A 294 -3.93 0.84 -7.46
CA THR A 294 -4.86 1.78 -8.10
C THR A 294 -4.91 3.13 -7.39
N ALA A 295 -5.32 4.18 -8.10
CA ALA A 295 -5.19 5.61 -7.75
C ALA A 295 -5.94 6.10 -6.48
N VAL A 296 -6.76 5.26 -5.83
CA VAL A 296 -7.59 5.66 -4.68
C VAL A 296 -6.74 6.06 -3.45
N ASP A 297 -5.50 5.57 -3.34
CA ASP A 297 -4.60 5.84 -2.20
C ASP A 297 -3.69 7.09 -2.39
N ALA A 298 -3.72 7.74 -3.55
CA ALA A 298 -2.75 8.79 -3.91
C ALA A 298 -3.12 10.21 -3.42
N GLY A 299 -4.41 10.50 -3.25
CA GLY A 299 -4.93 11.87 -3.07
C GLY A 299 -4.56 12.54 -1.74
N SER A 300 -4.29 11.76 -0.68
CA SER A 300 -4.09 12.29 0.67
C SER A 300 -2.65 12.73 1.00
N VAL A 301 -1.70 12.61 0.05
CA VAL A 301 -0.24 12.65 0.33
C VAL A 301 0.44 13.95 -0.15
N ALA A 302 -0.27 14.82 -0.90
CA ALA A 302 0.37 15.87 -1.68
C ALA A 302 0.77 17.16 -0.92
N THR A 303 0.34 17.41 0.32
CA THR A 303 0.31 18.78 0.89
C THR A 303 1.42 19.21 1.88
N ALA A 304 2.49 18.44 2.13
CA ALA A 304 3.54 18.82 3.10
C ALA A 304 4.84 19.38 2.48
N GLU A 305 5.38 20.48 3.02
CA GLU A 305 6.64 21.12 2.56
C GLU A 305 7.91 20.28 2.87
N PRO A 306 9.03 20.52 2.16
CA PRO A 306 10.24 19.69 2.27
C PRO A 306 11.18 20.22 3.35
N ASP A 307 11.58 19.35 4.29
CA ASP A 307 12.82 19.58 5.05
C ASP A 307 13.74 18.36 4.93
N SER A 308 15.00 18.67 4.60
CA SER A 308 16.04 17.76 4.17
C SER A 308 16.80 17.16 5.35
N ASP A 309 17.02 15.85 5.32
CA ASP A 309 18.29 15.16 5.65
C ASP A 309 18.05 13.77 6.25
N PHE A 310 17.77 12.73 5.44
CA PHE A 310 17.93 11.35 5.92
C PHE A 310 18.31 10.41 4.78
N GLU A 311 19.62 10.13 4.66
CA GLU A 311 20.16 9.07 3.81
C GLU A 311 20.98 8.07 4.67
N LYS A 312 20.54 6.79 4.71
CA LYS A 312 21.38 5.60 4.40
C LYS A 312 20.66 4.24 4.53
N VAL A 313 20.31 3.69 3.36
CA VAL A 313 20.47 2.33 2.75
C VAL A 313 20.44 1.03 3.60
N LEU A 314 19.53 0.11 3.20
CA LEU A 314 19.61 -1.35 3.41
C LEU A 314 19.15 -2.15 2.16
N GLY A 315 20.05 -2.93 1.52
CA GLY A 315 19.71 -4.11 0.69
C GLY A 315 19.63 -3.94 -0.85
N ASP A 316 20.07 -4.98 -1.59
CA ASP A 316 20.27 -5.04 -3.06
C ASP A 316 18.98 -5.03 -3.92
N ALA A 317 17.81 -4.90 -3.30
CA ALA A 317 16.58 -4.43 -3.95
C ALA A 317 16.35 -3.01 -3.43
N GLY A 318 16.77 -2.01 -4.22
CA GLY A 318 16.90 -0.62 -3.75
C GLY A 318 15.68 -0.14 -2.96
N VAL A 319 15.93 0.30 -1.72
CA VAL A 319 14.95 0.86 -0.80
C VAL A 319 14.21 2.01 -1.48
N VAL A 320 12.89 1.93 -1.54
CA VAL A 320 12.01 3.01 -1.97
C VAL A 320 11.65 3.85 -0.74
N THR A 321 12.03 5.12 -0.71
CA THR A 321 11.70 6.02 0.41
C THR A 321 10.29 6.61 0.26
N TYR A 322 9.69 7.08 1.35
CA TYR A 322 8.42 7.81 1.28
C TYR A 322 8.52 9.09 0.43
N SER A 323 9.61 9.83 0.57
CA SER A 323 9.87 11.02 -0.26
C SER A 323 9.87 10.63 -1.74
N TRP A 324 10.54 9.53 -2.09
CA TRP A 324 10.51 8.99 -3.43
C TRP A 324 9.09 8.63 -3.88
N TYR A 325 8.34 7.87 -3.08
CA TYR A 325 6.99 7.46 -3.46
C TYR A 325 6.03 8.65 -3.62
N ARG A 326 6.07 9.60 -2.68
CA ARG A 326 5.31 10.86 -2.73
C ARG A 326 5.66 11.67 -3.97
N GLN A 327 6.94 11.76 -4.34
CA GLN A 327 7.35 12.41 -5.58
C GLN A 327 6.71 11.73 -6.80
N GLY A 328 6.67 10.40 -6.85
CA GLY A 328 5.94 9.66 -7.88
C GLY A 328 4.46 10.01 -7.97
N LEU A 329 3.78 10.11 -6.82
CA LEU A 329 2.38 10.55 -6.76
C LEU A 329 2.22 11.99 -7.26
N LEU A 330 3.11 12.90 -6.87
CA LEU A 330 3.10 14.28 -7.35
C LEU A 330 3.31 14.35 -8.87
N ARG A 331 4.24 13.54 -9.43
CA ARG A 331 4.45 13.45 -10.88
C ARG A 331 3.24 12.92 -11.63
N SER A 332 2.50 12.00 -11.02
CA SER A 332 1.29 11.42 -11.63
C SER A 332 0.20 12.47 -11.91
N ARG A 333 0.18 13.58 -11.17
CA ARG A 333 -0.72 14.72 -11.41
C ARG A 333 -0.47 15.41 -12.75
N ALA A 334 0.76 15.35 -13.26
CA ALA A 334 1.15 15.87 -14.57
C ALA A 334 0.93 14.87 -15.72
N VAL A 335 0.50 13.65 -15.44
CA VAL A 335 0.17 12.64 -16.45
C VAL A 335 -1.30 12.74 -16.81
N ALA A 336 -1.57 12.77 -18.11
CA ALA A 336 -2.86 13.00 -18.70
C ALA A 336 -3.33 11.82 -19.52
N LEU A 337 -4.63 11.57 -19.49
CA LEU A 337 -5.32 10.71 -20.43
C LEU A 337 -5.75 11.53 -21.65
N LEU A 338 -5.31 11.08 -22.82
CA LEU A 338 -5.72 11.61 -24.11
C LEU A 338 -6.92 10.84 -24.65
N ARG A 339 -7.97 11.58 -25.00
CA ARG A 339 -9.22 11.03 -25.52
C ARG A 339 -9.64 11.77 -26.79
N HIS A 340 -10.35 11.09 -27.67
CA HIS A 340 -11.17 11.77 -28.66
C HIS A 340 -12.26 12.56 -27.92
N ARG A 341 -12.71 13.72 -28.45
CA ARG A 341 -13.82 14.51 -27.87
C ARG A 341 -15.14 13.73 -27.67
N SER A 342 -15.30 12.58 -28.32
CA SER A 342 -16.43 11.67 -28.08
C SER A 342 -16.29 10.79 -26.82
N GLY A 343 -15.17 10.91 -26.09
CA GLY A 343 -14.88 10.18 -24.85
C GLY A 343 -14.03 8.91 -25.01
N ARG A 344 -13.69 8.51 -26.24
CA ARG A 344 -12.86 7.32 -26.51
C ARG A 344 -11.40 7.58 -26.10
N PRO A 345 -10.80 6.80 -25.18
CA PRO A 345 -9.39 6.94 -24.84
C PRO A 345 -8.50 6.46 -25.98
N VAL A 346 -7.37 7.14 -26.19
CA VAL A 346 -6.42 6.86 -27.28
C VAL A 346 -5.00 6.67 -26.76
N GLY A 347 -4.58 7.40 -25.73
CA GLY A 347 -3.25 7.25 -25.16
C GLY A 347 -3.00 8.13 -23.95
N THR A 348 -1.73 8.27 -23.61
CA THR A 348 -1.24 9.05 -22.47
C THR A 348 -0.44 10.26 -22.96
N GLY A 349 -0.41 11.34 -22.18
CA GLY A 349 0.54 12.43 -22.34
C GLY A 349 1.01 12.92 -20.98
N PHE A 350 2.00 13.81 -20.94
CA PHE A 350 2.47 14.39 -19.68
C PHE A 350 2.97 15.83 -19.84
N LEU A 351 2.84 16.62 -18.79
CA LEU A 351 3.29 18.00 -18.78
C LEU A 351 4.77 18.11 -18.43
N VAL A 352 5.49 18.91 -19.21
CA VAL A 352 6.86 19.36 -18.91
C VAL A 352 6.92 20.88 -18.98
N ARG A 353 7.94 21.50 -18.38
CA ARG A 353 8.16 22.94 -18.56
C ARG A 353 8.68 23.18 -19.98
N GLY A 354 8.07 24.13 -20.70
CA GLY A 354 8.46 24.44 -22.09
C GLY A 354 9.94 24.78 -22.22
N ALA A 355 10.46 25.59 -21.28
CA ALA A 355 11.88 25.96 -21.21
C ALA A 355 12.83 24.75 -21.05
N ASP A 356 12.39 23.68 -20.37
CA ASP A 356 13.22 22.49 -20.16
C ASP A 356 13.38 21.70 -21.47
N LEU A 357 12.39 21.76 -22.37
CA LEU A 357 12.54 21.25 -23.74
C LEU A 357 13.37 22.22 -24.58
N GLN A 358 12.96 23.48 -24.69
CA GLN A 358 13.65 24.52 -25.45
C GLN A 358 13.40 25.93 -24.91
N GLU A 359 14.45 26.76 -24.89
CA GLU A 359 14.37 28.15 -24.38
C GLU A 359 13.35 29.01 -25.14
N ARG A 360 13.13 28.74 -26.44
CA ARG A 360 12.11 29.46 -27.24
C ARG A 360 10.69 29.30 -26.70
N TRP A 361 10.46 28.33 -25.81
CA TRP A 361 9.17 28.04 -25.20
C TRP A 361 9.06 28.48 -23.73
N SER A 362 10.03 29.25 -23.20
CA SER A 362 9.97 29.81 -21.85
C SER A 362 8.70 30.62 -21.56
N GLY A 363 8.12 31.26 -22.60
CA GLY A 363 6.85 32.00 -22.49
C GLY A 363 5.58 31.14 -22.42
N HIS A 364 5.65 29.84 -22.73
CA HIS A 364 4.47 28.95 -22.73
C HIS A 364 4.21 28.28 -21.37
N GLY A 365 5.12 28.41 -20.41
CA GLY A 365 5.00 27.76 -19.10
C GLY A 365 5.13 26.23 -19.21
N THR A 366 4.02 25.53 -19.35
CA THR A 366 3.97 24.06 -19.49
C THR A 366 3.45 23.63 -20.85
N VAL A 367 4.03 22.58 -21.40
CA VAL A 367 3.63 21.96 -22.67
C VAL A 367 3.34 20.47 -22.43
N LEU A 368 2.42 19.89 -23.19
CA LEU A 368 2.09 18.47 -23.12
C LEU A 368 2.91 17.70 -24.15
N VAL A 369 3.56 16.62 -23.73
CA VAL A 369 4.29 15.69 -24.59
C VAL A 369 3.50 14.38 -24.71
N THR A 370 3.37 13.86 -25.92
CA THR A 370 2.76 12.55 -26.21
C THR A 370 3.37 11.98 -27.49
N ASN A 371 2.99 10.75 -27.88
CA ASN A 371 3.40 10.20 -29.16
C ASN A 371 2.64 10.82 -30.34
N SER A 372 3.30 10.93 -31.49
CA SER A 372 2.66 11.47 -32.69
C SER A 372 1.65 10.52 -33.32
N HIS A 373 1.77 9.21 -33.06
CA HIS A 373 0.70 8.27 -33.40
C HIS A 373 -0.56 8.42 -32.54
N VAL A 374 -0.48 9.10 -31.37
CA VAL A 374 -1.63 9.41 -30.50
C VAL A 374 -2.29 10.72 -30.94
N VAL A 375 -1.51 11.81 -31.03
CA VAL A 375 -1.97 13.13 -31.52
C VAL A 375 -0.97 13.69 -32.52
N SER A 376 -1.41 14.04 -33.73
CA SER A 376 -0.56 14.69 -34.74
C SER A 376 -1.35 15.67 -35.60
N PRO A 377 -0.77 16.82 -36.00
CA PRO A 377 -1.37 17.71 -36.99
C PRO A 377 -1.54 17.04 -38.37
N GLU A 378 -0.74 16.01 -38.66
CA GLU A 378 -0.88 15.15 -39.84
C GLU A 378 -1.15 13.70 -39.39
N PRO A 379 -2.41 13.23 -39.39
CA PRO A 379 -2.76 11.89 -38.91
C PRO A 379 -2.13 10.77 -39.74
N PHE A 380 -1.53 9.80 -39.07
CA PHE A 380 -0.84 8.67 -39.71
C PHE A 380 -1.71 7.40 -39.80
N ALA A 381 -2.73 7.28 -38.95
CA ALA A 381 -3.69 6.18 -38.91
C ALA A 381 -5.08 6.71 -38.54
N GLU A 382 -6.12 5.88 -38.73
CA GLU A 382 -7.52 6.24 -38.43
C GLU A 382 -7.74 6.61 -36.94
N ASP A 383 -6.95 6.01 -36.03
CA ASP A 383 -7.05 6.27 -34.60
C ASP A 383 -6.13 7.42 -34.11
N THR A 384 -5.30 8.00 -34.97
CA THR A 384 -4.49 9.18 -34.62
C THR A 384 -5.36 10.42 -34.57
N LEU A 385 -5.38 11.12 -33.43
CA LEU A 385 -6.16 12.33 -33.24
C LEU A 385 -5.48 13.54 -33.89
N THR A 386 -6.25 14.45 -34.48
CA THR A 386 -5.77 15.82 -34.70
C THR A 386 -5.79 16.61 -33.38
N PRO A 387 -5.01 17.70 -33.24
CA PRO A 387 -5.09 18.60 -32.08
C PRO A 387 -6.53 19.01 -31.74
N GLU A 388 -7.35 19.32 -32.74
CA GLU A 388 -8.73 19.75 -32.53
C GLU A 388 -9.62 18.62 -32.00
N GLN A 389 -9.32 17.36 -32.33
CA GLN A 389 -10.07 16.19 -31.88
C GLN A 389 -9.67 15.72 -30.47
N ALA A 390 -8.51 16.16 -29.97
CA ALA A 390 -7.96 15.74 -28.69
C ALA A 390 -8.60 16.49 -27.51
N ALA A 391 -9.01 15.72 -26.51
CA ALA A 391 -9.37 16.17 -25.17
C ALA A 391 -8.36 15.58 -24.17
N VAL A 392 -7.94 16.40 -23.21
CA VAL A 392 -6.90 16.08 -22.24
C VAL A 392 -7.52 16.06 -20.84
N SER A 393 -7.34 14.97 -20.10
CA SER A 393 -7.92 14.80 -18.76
C SER A 393 -6.84 14.39 -17.75
N PHE A 394 -6.72 15.14 -16.66
CA PHE A 394 -5.79 14.85 -15.56
C PHE A 394 -6.57 14.29 -14.37
N GLN A 395 -6.52 12.96 -14.21
CA GLN A 395 -7.32 12.25 -13.20
C GLN A 395 -6.76 12.36 -11.78
N ALA A 396 -5.44 12.54 -11.63
CA ALA A 396 -4.78 12.59 -10.31
C ALA A 396 -4.79 13.99 -9.64
N VAL A 397 -5.43 14.99 -10.24
CA VAL A 397 -5.43 16.37 -9.70
C VAL A 397 -6.34 16.51 -8.49
N SER A 398 -7.46 15.78 -8.44
CA SER A 398 -8.39 15.76 -7.31
C SER A 398 -9.09 14.41 -7.21
N ALA A 399 -9.07 13.80 -6.01
CA ALA A 399 -9.75 12.54 -5.73
C ALA A 399 -11.27 12.72 -5.51
N ASP A 400 -11.70 13.93 -5.12
CA ASP A 400 -13.09 14.24 -4.73
C ASP A 400 -13.80 15.21 -5.70
N ALA A 401 -13.11 15.67 -6.75
CA ALA A 401 -13.65 16.56 -7.78
C ALA A 401 -13.57 15.92 -9.17
N SER A 402 -14.28 16.53 -10.14
CA SER A 402 -14.16 16.12 -11.53
C SER A 402 -12.71 16.26 -12.03
N PRO A 403 -12.22 15.35 -12.88
CA PRO A 403 -10.89 15.45 -13.47
C PRO A 403 -10.65 16.84 -14.06
N ALA A 404 -9.43 17.37 -13.95
CA ALA A 404 -9.11 18.61 -14.61
C ALA A 404 -9.03 18.37 -16.13
N GLU A 405 -9.82 19.09 -16.91
CA GLU A 405 -9.89 18.92 -18.36
C GLU A 405 -9.33 20.13 -19.10
N SER A 406 -8.69 19.87 -20.25
CA SER A 406 -8.27 20.91 -21.20
C SER A 406 -8.40 20.41 -22.64
N ALA A 407 -8.40 21.35 -23.57
CA ALA A 407 -8.27 21.08 -25.00
C ALA A 407 -6.85 21.40 -25.46
N VAL A 408 -6.46 20.84 -26.60
CA VAL A 408 -5.24 21.25 -27.29
C VAL A 408 -5.53 22.52 -28.08
N GLU A 409 -4.67 23.53 -27.93
CA GLU A 409 -4.72 24.77 -28.71
C GLU A 409 -3.92 24.67 -30.00
N GLU A 410 -2.69 24.16 -29.93
CA GLU A 410 -1.84 23.95 -31.11
C GLU A 410 -0.78 22.88 -30.88
N ALA A 411 -0.29 22.30 -31.97
CA ALA A 411 0.94 21.50 -31.98
C ALA A 411 2.14 22.42 -32.24
N LEU A 412 3.04 22.51 -31.25
CA LEU A 412 4.25 23.33 -31.33
C LEU A 412 5.35 22.65 -32.17
N TRP A 413 5.39 21.32 -32.14
CA TRP A 413 6.35 20.49 -32.87
C TRP A 413 5.86 19.05 -32.98
N SER A 414 6.20 18.34 -34.05
CA SER A 414 5.86 16.93 -34.25
C SER A 414 6.94 16.19 -35.05
N SER A 415 7.22 14.94 -34.70
CA SER A 415 8.07 14.01 -35.46
C SER A 415 7.31 12.70 -35.69
N PRO A 416 7.34 12.14 -36.92
CA PRO A 416 6.52 10.99 -37.30
C PRO A 416 6.92 9.69 -36.57
N PRO A 417 6.06 8.65 -36.55
CA PRO A 417 6.30 7.41 -35.81
C PRO A 417 7.53 6.60 -36.23
N ARG A 418 8.10 6.87 -37.42
CA ARG A 418 9.31 6.21 -37.92
C ARG A 418 10.61 6.91 -37.49
N GLU A 419 10.49 8.06 -36.84
CA GLU A 419 11.59 8.86 -36.34
C GLU A 419 11.54 8.90 -34.81
N LEU A 420 11.05 9.99 -34.22
CA LEU A 420 10.99 10.17 -32.77
C LEU A 420 9.58 10.04 -32.20
N ASP A 421 8.57 9.75 -33.03
CA ASP A 421 7.19 9.47 -32.62
C ASP A 421 6.70 10.38 -31.48
N CYS A 422 6.84 11.69 -31.64
CA CYS A 422 6.62 12.64 -30.55
C CYS A 422 5.92 13.88 -31.06
N THR A 423 4.95 14.37 -30.30
CA THR A 423 4.29 15.65 -30.54
C THR A 423 4.26 16.47 -29.26
N VAL A 424 4.66 17.74 -29.38
CA VAL A 424 4.62 18.73 -28.31
C VAL A 424 3.44 19.65 -28.54
N LEU A 425 2.55 19.74 -27.56
CA LEU A 425 1.26 20.39 -27.66
C LEU A 425 1.15 21.52 -26.63
N ARG A 426 0.53 22.63 -27.03
CA ARG A 426 0.10 23.69 -26.12
C ARG A 426 -1.37 23.51 -25.78
N LEU A 427 -1.70 23.56 -24.49
CA LEU A 427 -3.08 23.43 -24.01
C LEU A 427 -3.78 24.78 -24.01
N SER A 428 -5.10 24.78 -24.25
CA SER A 428 -5.92 26.00 -24.28
C SER A 428 -6.10 26.65 -22.91
N SER A 429 -5.89 25.90 -21.84
CA SER A 429 -5.92 26.38 -20.47
C SER A 429 -4.77 25.80 -19.68
N ARG A 430 -4.18 26.62 -18.82
CA ARG A 430 -3.25 26.13 -17.80
C ARG A 430 -4.06 25.38 -16.75
N ILE A 431 -3.59 24.19 -16.37
CA ILE A 431 -4.14 23.49 -15.22
C ILE A 431 -3.39 23.98 -13.97
N GLU A 432 -4.14 24.51 -13.02
CA GLU A 432 -3.59 24.99 -11.74
C GLU A 432 -3.13 23.80 -10.86
N ASP A 433 -2.20 24.07 -9.95
CA ASP A 433 -1.69 23.11 -8.96
C ASP A 433 -1.03 21.82 -9.50
N ILE A 434 -0.61 21.80 -10.77
CA ILE A 434 0.23 20.73 -11.33
C ILE A 434 1.68 21.21 -11.46
N GLU A 435 2.60 20.46 -10.84
CA GLU A 435 4.04 20.61 -11.09
C GLU A 435 4.44 19.82 -12.35
N PRO A 436 5.04 20.46 -13.38
CA PRO A 436 5.47 19.75 -14.58
C PRO A 436 6.59 18.75 -14.27
N CYS A 437 6.64 17.65 -15.03
CA CYS A 437 7.68 16.65 -14.89
C CYS A 437 9.06 17.23 -15.30
N PRO A 438 10.08 17.12 -14.44
CA PRO A 438 11.44 17.55 -14.79
C PRO A 438 12.05 16.59 -15.81
N ILE A 439 12.91 17.11 -16.69
CA ILE A 439 13.65 16.31 -17.68
C ILE A 439 15.06 16.07 -17.18
N THR A 440 15.52 14.82 -17.20
CA THR A 440 16.88 14.50 -16.77
C THR A 440 17.91 15.04 -17.76
N PRO A 441 18.95 15.77 -17.32
CA PRO A 441 20.03 16.21 -18.21
C PRO A 441 21.07 15.10 -18.46
N PHE A 442 20.96 13.96 -17.76
CA PHE A 442 21.98 12.92 -17.76
C PHE A 442 21.67 11.79 -18.76
N ARG A 443 22.73 11.20 -19.33
CA ARG A 443 22.60 9.96 -20.12
C ARG A 443 22.23 8.78 -19.21
N PRO A 444 21.46 7.80 -19.71
CA PRO A 444 21.22 6.56 -18.98
C PRO A 444 22.53 5.83 -18.63
N ARG A 445 22.56 5.14 -17.49
CA ARG A 445 23.67 4.32 -17.00
C ARG A 445 23.33 2.84 -17.18
N LEU A 446 24.08 2.16 -18.05
CA LEU A 446 23.96 0.71 -18.26
C LEU A 446 24.87 -0.05 -17.29
N ASP A 447 24.53 -0.01 -16.01
CA ASP A 447 25.24 -0.73 -14.94
C ASP A 447 24.55 -2.05 -14.54
N GLY A 448 23.48 -2.41 -15.26
CA GLY A 448 22.63 -3.57 -14.94
C GLY A 448 21.78 -3.40 -13.67
N LYS A 449 21.73 -2.18 -13.10
CA LYS A 449 21.00 -1.85 -11.87
C LYS A 449 20.06 -0.66 -12.02
N GLN A 450 20.23 0.17 -13.04
CA GLN A 450 19.35 1.31 -13.29
C GLN A 450 17.91 0.85 -13.50
N ARG A 451 17.02 1.40 -12.67
CA ARG A 451 15.57 1.20 -12.78
C ARG A 451 14.92 2.40 -13.48
N VAL A 452 13.86 2.11 -14.21
CA VAL A 452 12.98 3.09 -14.83
C VAL A 452 11.57 2.97 -14.25
N TYR A 453 10.70 3.94 -14.43
CA TYR A 453 9.34 3.89 -13.90
C TYR A 453 8.39 4.50 -14.93
N VAL A 454 7.26 3.87 -15.19
CA VAL A 454 6.27 4.38 -16.16
C VAL A 454 4.98 4.72 -15.43
N ILE A 455 4.40 5.87 -15.72
CA ILE A 455 3.07 6.25 -15.22
C ILE A 455 2.19 6.55 -16.42
N GLY A 456 1.01 5.94 -16.52
CA GLY A 456 0.14 6.19 -17.66
C GLY A 456 -1.24 5.56 -17.55
N HIS A 457 -1.97 5.52 -18.67
CA HIS A 457 -3.35 5.05 -18.74
C HIS A 457 -3.49 3.80 -19.63
N PRO A 458 -3.09 2.61 -19.14
CA PRO A 458 -3.25 1.38 -19.89
C PRO A 458 -4.73 1.15 -20.23
N GLU A 459 -4.98 0.84 -21.50
CA GLU A 459 -6.27 0.65 -22.17
C GLU A 459 -7.25 1.82 -21.97
N GLY A 460 -6.73 3.01 -21.66
CA GLY A 460 -7.56 4.16 -21.32
C GLY A 460 -8.30 4.05 -19.98
N ARG A 461 -7.88 3.09 -19.14
CA ARG A 461 -8.37 2.90 -17.77
C ARG A 461 -7.79 3.96 -16.83
N GLU A 462 -8.02 3.78 -15.54
CA GLU A 462 -7.46 4.62 -14.49
C GLU A 462 -5.93 4.70 -14.56
N LEU A 463 -5.40 5.81 -14.06
CA LEU A 463 -3.96 6.05 -13.97
C LEU A 463 -3.26 4.91 -13.24
N SER A 464 -2.21 4.37 -13.84
CA SER A 464 -1.48 3.18 -13.41
C SER A 464 0.03 3.44 -13.34
N TYR A 465 0.73 2.73 -12.45
CA TYR A 465 2.16 2.88 -12.19
C TYR A 465 2.90 1.56 -12.45
N SER A 466 3.89 1.56 -13.33
CA SER A 466 4.77 0.42 -13.58
C SER A 466 6.06 0.60 -12.76
N ILE A 467 6.07 0.02 -11.54
CA ILE A 467 7.17 0.17 -10.56
C ILE A 467 7.95 -1.12 -10.28
N ASP A 468 7.51 -2.25 -10.84
CA ASP A 468 8.16 -3.56 -10.75
C ASP A 468 8.60 -4.08 -12.13
N ASP A 469 9.53 -5.05 -12.16
CA ASP A 469 10.30 -5.51 -13.34
C ASP A 469 10.76 -4.38 -14.27
N ASN A 470 11.40 -3.38 -13.67
CA ASN A 470 11.57 -2.08 -14.28
C ASN A 470 13.03 -1.74 -14.63
N LEU A 471 13.75 -2.71 -15.18
CA LEU A 471 15.19 -2.60 -15.44
C LEU A 471 15.47 -1.93 -16.80
N LEU A 472 16.37 -0.93 -16.82
CA LEU A 472 16.96 -0.43 -18.05
C LEU A 472 17.87 -1.52 -18.65
N LEU A 473 17.58 -1.92 -19.89
CA LEU A 473 18.29 -2.96 -20.59
C LEU A 473 19.40 -2.41 -21.48
N ASP A 474 19.10 -1.34 -22.23
CA ASP A 474 19.96 -0.81 -23.27
C ASP A 474 19.54 0.62 -23.64
N TYR A 475 20.41 1.38 -24.33
CA TYR A 475 20.03 2.66 -24.94
C TYR A 475 21.00 3.08 -26.05
N ASP A 476 20.52 3.82 -27.05
CA ASP A 476 21.35 4.50 -28.05
C ASP A 476 21.06 6.01 -28.12
N ASP A 477 21.48 6.69 -29.19
CA ASP A 477 21.28 8.14 -29.34
C ASP A 477 19.81 8.52 -29.63
N SER A 478 18.92 7.56 -29.82
CA SER A 478 17.50 7.76 -30.15
C SER A 478 16.54 7.10 -29.17
N VAL A 479 16.83 5.88 -28.71
CA VAL A 479 15.88 5.06 -27.94
C VAL A 479 16.51 4.46 -26.67
N ILE A 480 15.64 4.14 -25.71
CA ILE A 480 15.94 3.38 -24.49
C ILE A 480 15.14 2.07 -24.52
N HIS A 481 15.78 0.96 -24.19
CA HIS A 481 15.11 -0.32 -23.97
C HIS A 481 15.04 -0.64 -22.48
N TYR A 482 13.88 -1.06 -22.01
CA TYR A 482 13.67 -1.39 -20.60
C TYR A 482 12.61 -2.46 -20.44
N ARG A 483 12.59 -3.13 -19.29
CA ARG A 483 11.43 -3.93 -18.87
C ARG A 483 10.51 -3.07 -18.04
N ALA A 484 9.20 -3.29 -18.15
CA ALA A 484 8.16 -2.79 -17.25
C ALA A 484 6.83 -3.47 -17.65
N PRO A 485 5.90 -3.72 -16.72
CA PRO A 485 4.55 -4.15 -17.06
C PRO A 485 3.81 -2.98 -17.69
N THR A 486 3.74 -2.96 -19.03
CA THR A 486 2.99 -1.96 -19.81
C THR A 486 2.05 -2.67 -20.76
N GLU A 487 0.84 -2.14 -20.90
CA GLU A 487 -0.21 -2.67 -21.77
C GLU A 487 -0.56 -1.67 -22.88
N HIS A 488 -1.39 -2.09 -23.84
CA HIS A 488 -1.90 -1.19 -24.88
C HIS A 488 -2.56 0.03 -24.23
N GLY A 489 -2.34 1.25 -24.71
CA GLY A 489 -2.82 2.51 -24.09
C GLY A 489 -1.78 3.26 -23.24
N SER A 490 -0.66 2.61 -22.89
CA SER A 490 0.49 3.29 -22.28
C SER A 490 1.29 4.15 -23.26
N SER A 491 0.98 4.15 -24.56
CA SER A 491 1.60 5.03 -25.56
C SER A 491 1.54 6.49 -25.11
N GLY A 492 2.70 7.14 -25.08
CA GLY A 492 2.86 8.54 -24.72
C GLY A 492 3.10 8.75 -23.22
N SER A 493 3.26 7.67 -22.45
CA SER A 493 3.59 7.74 -21.03
C SER A 493 5.03 8.22 -20.81
N PRO A 494 5.28 9.05 -19.78
CA PRO A 494 6.65 9.36 -19.37
C PRO A 494 7.33 8.12 -18.80
N VAL A 495 8.60 7.95 -19.18
CA VAL A 495 9.54 7.00 -18.58
C VAL A 495 10.45 7.80 -17.66
N PHE A 496 10.38 7.55 -16.36
CA PHE A 496 11.16 8.22 -15.33
C PHE A 496 12.41 7.43 -14.93
N ASN A 497 13.45 8.13 -14.52
CA ASN A 497 14.57 7.54 -13.77
C ASN A 497 14.21 7.42 -12.27
N ARG A 498 15.18 7.00 -11.44
CA ARG A 498 15.00 6.90 -9.98
C ARG A 498 14.81 8.24 -9.28
N ASP A 499 15.09 9.38 -9.92
CA ASP A 499 14.89 10.70 -9.32
C ASP A 499 13.57 11.35 -9.76
N TRP A 500 12.68 10.58 -10.38
CA TRP A 500 11.41 11.07 -10.97
C TRP A 500 11.60 12.16 -12.02
N GLU A 501 12.72 12.07 -12.75
CA GLU A 501 13.00 12.87 -13.92
C GLU A 501 12.70 12.05 -15.18
N VAL A 502 12.01 12.67 -16.14
CA VAL A 502 11.71 12.06 -17.44
C VAL A 502 13.01 11.78 -18.16
N MET A 503 13.23 10.52 -18.51
CA MET A 503 14.33 10.05 -19.34
C MET A 503 13.85 9.63 -20.74
N GLY A 504 12.57 9.32 -20.92
CA GLY A 504 12.04 8.99 -22.24
C GLY A 504 10.52 9.04 -22.35
N LEU A 505 10.04 8.81 -23.56
CA LEU A 505 8.65 8.75 -23.97
C LEU A 505 8.33 7.31 -24.40
N HIS A 506 7.48 6.59 -23.66
CA HIS A 506 7.11 5.22 -24.01
C HIS A 506 6.33 5.20 -25.33
N HIS A 507 6.77 4.41 -26.32
CA HIS A 507 6.09 4.32 -27.62
C HIS A 507 5.75 2.89 -28.05
N ALA A 508 6.55 1.89 -27.68
CA ALA A 508 6.34 0.51 -28.10
C ALA A 508 6.74 -0.53 -27.04
N GLY A 509 6.17 -1.73 -27.14
CA GLY A 509 6.60 -2.91 -26.37
C GLY A 509 6.43 -4.18 -27.21
N ARG A 510 7.44 -5.06 -27.19
CA ARG A 510 7.45 -6.32 -27.97
C ARG A 510 8.17 -7.43 -27.22
N SER A 511 7.70 -8.67 -27.40
CA SER A 511 8.38 -9.86 -26.86
C SER A 511 9.69 -10.20 -27.58
N ASP A 512 9.90 -9.63 -28.78
CA ASP A 512 11.01 -9.90 -29.67
C ASP A 512 11.67 -8.62 -30.19
N MET A 513 11.89 -7.64 -29.30
CA MET A 513 12.60 -6.40 -29.63
C MET A 513 14.05 -6.70 -30.06
N ARG A 514 14.51 -6.11 -31.17
CA ARG A 514 15.90 -6.26 -31.60
C ARG A 514 16.83 -5.60 -30.58
N ARG A 515 17.97 -6.23 -30.31
CA ARG A 515 18.99 -5.61 -29.46
C ARG A 515 19.57 -4.37 -30.13
N LEU A 516 19.96 -3.37 -29.34
CA LEU A 516 20.60 -2.16 -29.88
C LEU A 516 22.06 -2.44 -30.23
N HIS A 517 22.74 -1.42 -30.77
CA HIS A 517 24.17 -1.46 -31.14
C HIS A 517 24.57 -2.57 -32.11
N GLY A 518 23.61 -3.10 -32.89
CA GLY A 518 23.87 -4.16 -33.86
C GLY A 518 24.14 -5.53 -33.24
N GLU A 519 23.82 -5.72 -31.95
CA GLU A 519 23.90 -7.04 -31.32
C GLU A 519 22.91 -8.01 -31.98
N ALA A 520 23.34 -9.25 -32.20
CA ALA A 520 22.50 -10.28 -32.79
C ALA A 520 21.43 -10.78 -31.78
N GLY A 521 20.20 -10.95 -32.25
CA GLY A 521 19.10 -11.54 -31.49
C GLY A 521 18.02 -10.55 -31.08
N THR A 522 17.06 -11.03 -30.30
CA THR A 522 15.93 -10.26 -29.77
C THR A 522 15.72 -10.54 -28.28
N TYR A 523 15.02 -9.65 -27.58
CA TYR A 523 14.55 -9.87 -26.21
C TYR A 523 13.19 -9.20 -25.95
N PRO A 524 12.44 -9.65 -24.94
CA PRO A 524 11.26 -8.93 -24.48
C PRO A 524 11.65 -7.58 -23.88
N ALA A 525 11.13 -6.49 -24.44
CA ALA A 525 11.35 -5.15 -23.94
C ALA A 525 10.30 -4.15 -24.40
N ASN A 526 10.19 -3.08 -23.61
CA ASN A 526 9.62 -1.81 -24.00
C ASN A 526 10.70 -0.92 -24.61
N GLU A 527 10.29 -0.09 -25.56
CA GLU A 527 11.09 0.92 -26.23
C GLU A 527 10.49 2.29 -25.95
N GLY A 528 11.32 3.19 -25.43
CA GLY A 528 10.99 4.60 -25.26
C GLY A 528 11.92 5.47 -26.09
N ILE A 529 11.41 6.58 -26.60
CA ILE A 529 12.23 7.58 -27.28
C ILE A 529 13.00 8.36 -26.21
N TRP A 530 14.31 8.48 -26.37
CA TRP A 530 15.16 9.17 -25.40
C TRP A 530 14.84 10.67 -25.40
N ILE A 531 14.55 11.23 -24.22
CA ILE A 531 14.04 12.61 -24.11
C ILE A 531 15.03 13.66 -24.65
N GLN A 532 16.34 13.38 -24.59
CA GLN A 532 17.35 14.29 -25.12
C GLN A 532 17.39 14.26 -26.66
N ALA A 533 17.09 13.13 -27.30
CA ALA A 533 16.96 13.05 -28.75
C ALA A 533 15.82 13.96 -29.25
N ILE A 534 14.69 13.99 -28.52
CA ILE A 534 13.59 14.91 -28.77
C ILE A 534 14.05 16.36 -28.62
N ARG A 535 14.77 16.71 -27.53
CA ARG A 535 15.29 18.07 -27.34
C ARG A 535 16.19 18.51 -28.48
N THR A 536 17.16 17.68 -28.87
CA THR A 536 18.07 17.97 -29.98
C THR A 536 17.32 18.17 -31.29
N ALA A 537 16.36 17.30 -31.62
CA ALA A 537 15.59 17.44 -32.86
C ALA A 537 14.72 18.70 -32.89
N ILE A 538 14.21 19.16 -31.74
CA ILE A 538 13.50 20.44 -31.66
C ILE A 538 14.48 21.62 -31.86
N GLU A 539 15.70 21.54 -31.33
CA GLU A 539 16.74 22.57 -31.52
C GLU A 539 17.13 22.73 -32.99
N GLU A 540 17.19 21.61 -33.71
CA GLU A 540 17.55 21.55 -35.13
C GLU A 540 16.40 21.93 -36.09
N SER A 541 15.18 22.14 -35.55
CA SER A 541 13.94 22.39 -36.32
C SER A 541 13.52 23.84 -36.52
#